data_AF-A0A087TA58-F1
#
_entry.id   AF-A0A087TA58-F1
#
_cell.length_a   1.000
_cell.length_b   1.000
_cell.length_c   1.000
_cell.angle_alpha   90.00
_cell.angle_beta   90.00
_cell.angle_gamma   90.00
#
_symmetry.space_group_name_H-M   'P 1'
#
loop_
_entity.id
_entity.type
_entity.pdbx_description
1 polymer ?
#
loop_
_entity_poly.entity_id
_entity_poly.type
_entity_poly.pdbx_seq_one_letter_code
_entity_poly.pdbx_strand_id
1 'polypeptide(L)'
;MENCFLKHLTQCLSDVFLNKQQSYIDNNLIDLIVYETNRYAEQTIGSSISRKHSRSKKWKPTSKEEMQVFTALIILQGIIKKGTVEQYLSKRHSTSTPFSSKVKSYQRFNLINRFLHFSNNETFVAETHECP
;
A
#
# COMPACT_ATOMS: atom_id res chain seq x y z
N MET A 1 12.26 -26.79 -16.60
CA MET A 1 10.78 -26.87 -16.61
C MET A 1 10.14 -26.51 -15.27
N GLU A 2 10.89 -26.34 -14.17
CA GLU A 2 10.35 -25.99 -12.84
C GLU A 2 9.73 -24.59 -12.72
N ASN A 3 9.99 -23.68 -13.67
CA ASN A 3 9.53 -22.29 -13.59
C ASN A 3 8.06 -22.07 -13.95
N CYS A 4 7.38 -23.01 -14.62
CA CYS A 4 5.97 -22.80 -15.01
C CYS A 4 5.00 -23.13 -13.87
N PHE A 5 5.27 -24.21 -13.13
CA PHE A 5 4.48 -24.64 -11.99
C PHE A 5 4.50 -23.61 -10.84
N LEU A 6 5.69 -23.10 -10.50
CA LEU A 6 5.83 -22.05 -9.48
C LEU A 6 5.16 -20.73 -9.92
N LYS A 7 5.22 -20.38 -11.21
CA LYS A 7 4.49 -19.21 -11.73
C LYS A 7 2.97 -19.39 -11.66
N HIS A 8 2.47 -20.58 -11.98
CA HIS A 8 1.03 -20.84 -11.94
C HIS A 8 0.50 -20.89 -10.49
N LEU A 9 1.25 -21.51 -9.58
CA LEU A 9 0.95 -21.52 -8.15
C LEU A 9 0.99 -20.12 -7.54
N THR A 10 1.97 -19.28 -7.91
CA THR A 10 2.06 -17.90 -7.41
C THR A 10 1.00 -16.97 -7.98
N GLN A 11 0.56 -17.17 -9.23
CA GLN A 11 -0.58 -16.45 -9.82
C GLN A 11 -1.90 -16.86 -9.15
N CYS A 12 -2.12 -18.16 -8.96
CA CYS A 12 -3.30 -18.71 -8.28
C CYS A 12 -3.38 -18.22 -6.83
N LEU A 13 -2.27 -18.26 -6.09
CA LEU A 13 -2.17 -17.64 -4.77
C LEU A 13 -2.51 -16.16 -4.82
N SER A 14 -2.18 -15.45 -5.90
CA SER A 14 -2.48 -14.04 -6.03
C SER A 14 -3.97 -13.75 -6.17
N ASP A 15 -4.65 -14.52 -6.99
CA ASP A 15 -6.07 -14.32 -7.25
C ASP A 15 -6.90 -14.83 -6.07
N VAL A 16 -6.51 -15.93 -5.43
CA VAL A 16 -7.13 -16.41 -4.19
C VAL A 16 -6.98 -15.40 -3.06
N PHE A 17 -5.81 -14.78 -2.89
CA PHE A 17 -5.62 -13.85 -1.78
C PHE A 17 -6.40 -12.54 -1.95
N LEU A 18 -6.42 -11.94 -3.16
CA LEU A 18 -7.20 -10.72 -3.40
C LEU A 18 -8.70 -10.98 -3.27
N ASN A 19 -9.18 -12.11 -3.77
CA ASN A 19 -10.58 -12.49 -3.63
C ASN A 19 -10.94 -12.79 -2.17
N LYS A 20 -10.01 -13.40 -1.41
CA LYS A 20 -10.23 -13.72 0.00
C LYS A 20 -10.08 -12.51 0.91
N GLN A 21 -9.28 -11.52 0.55
CA GLN A 21 -9.08 -10.29 1.31
C GLN A 21 -10.40 -9.57 1.60
N GLN A 22 -11.32 -9.55 0.63
CA GLN A 22 -12.64 -8.94 0.76
C GLN A 22 -13.51 -9.56 1.87
N SER A 23 -13.19 -10.78 2.32
CA SER A 23 -13.91 -11.42 3.43
C SER A 23 -13.45 -10.95 4.82
N TYR A 24 -12.23 -10.43 4.93
CA TYR A 24 -11.64 -10.00 6.20
C TYR A 24 -11.51 -8.49 6.32
N ILE A 25 -11.45 -7.79 5.19
CA ILE A 25 -11.34 -6.33 5.14
C ILE A 25 -12.57 -5.79 4.44
N ASP A 26 -13.38 -5.07 5.19
CA ASP A 26 -14.58 -4.42 4.66
C ASP A 26 -14.20 -3.43 3.56
N ASN A 27 -14.98 -3.44 2.49
CA ASN A 27 -14.89 -2.47 1.41
C ASN A 27 -15.07 -1.03 1.92
N ASN A 28 -15.93 -0.81 2.92
CA ASN A 28 -16.10 0.51 3.52
C ASN A 28 -14.83 0.98 4.25
N LEU A 29 -14.10 0.05 4.89
CA LEU A 29 -12.83 0.36 5.53
C LEU A 29 -11.77 0.74 4.49
N ILE A 30 -11.69 0.03 3.37
CA ILE A 30 -10.78 0.43 2.29
C ILE A 30 -11.15 1.81 1.74
N ASP A 31 -12.45 2.09 1.52
CA ASP A 31 -12.89 3.38 1.00
C ASP A 31 -12.55 4.52 1.98
N LEU A 32 -12.71 4.29 3.29
CA LEU A 32 -12.28 5.21 4.34
C LEU A 32 -10.77 5.47 4.28
N ILE A 33 -9.95 4.41 4.19
CA ILE A 33 -8.49 4.53 4.11
C ILE A 33 -8.10 5.32 2.85
N VAL A 34 -8.72 5.03 1.71
CA VAL A 34 -8.47 5.77 0.46
C VAL A 34 -8.80 7.25 0.65
N TYR A 35 -9.95 7.55 1.23
CA TYR A 35 -10.42 8.91 1.47
C TYR A 35 -9.45 9.69 2.36
N GLU A 36 -9.13 9.16 3.54
CA GLU A 36 -8.27 9.84 4.51
C GLU A 36 -6.81 9.90 4.04
N THR A 37 -6.31 8.89 3.33
CA THR A 37 -4.97 8.91 2.71
C THR A 37 -4.85 10.02 1.66
N ASN A 38 -5.87 10.18 0.80
CA ASN A 38 -5.89 11.23 -0.21
C ASN A 38 -5.96 12.62 0.43
N ARG A 39 -6.85 12.80 1.41
CA ARG A 39 -6.97 14.05 2.18
C ARG A 39 -5.65 14.40 2.86
N TYR A 40 -5.01 13.46 3.55
CA TYR A 40 -3.77 13.71 4.25
C TYR A 40 -2.62 14.08 3.31
N ALA A 41 -2.55 13.44 2.14
CA ALA A 41 -1.56 13.79 1.14
C ALA A 41 -1.75 15.24 0.65
N GLU A 42 -2.98 15.67 0.39
CA GLU A 42 -3.30 17.04 0.00
C GLU A 42 -2.91 18.05 1.09
N GLN A 43 -3.32 17.80 2.33
CA GLN A 43 -2.95 18.63 3.49
C GLN A 43 -1.42 18.74 3.65
N THR A 44 -0.71 17.63 3.57
CA THR A 44 0.76 17.58 3.76
C THR A 44 1.51 18.26 2.61
N ILE A 45 1.04 18.09 1.37
CA ILE A 45 1.67 18.69 0.19
C ILE A 45 1.37 20.19 0.13
N GLY A 46 0.15 20.61 0.46
CA GLY A 46 -0.26 22.01 0.47
C GLY A 46 0.39 22.85 1.57
N SER A 47 0.62 22.26 2.76
CA SER A 47 1.22 22.96 3.91
C SER A 47 2.75 23.00 3.91
N SER A 48 3.43 22.20 3.08
CA SER A 48 4.90 22.08 3.13
C SER A 48 5.62 22.90 2.06
N ILE A 49 6.68 23.61 2.45
CA ILE A 49 7.67 24.15 1.50
C ILE A 49 8.48 22.99 0.94
N SER A 50 7.90 22.33 -0.05
CA SER A 50 8.44 21.09 -0.60
C SER A 50 9.60 21.38 -1.55
N ARG A 51 10.78 20.82 -1.24
CA ARG A 51 12.01 20.94 -2.07
C ARG A 51 11.68 20.68 -3.55
N LYS A 52 12.39 21.37 -4.47
CA LYS A 52 12.15 21.31 -5.93
C LYS A 52 11.94 19.88 -6.45
N HIS A 53 12.73 18.93 -5.98
CA HIS A 53 12.71 17.52 -6.40
C HIS A 53 12.07 16.56 -5.37
N SER A 54 11.21 17.05 -4.49
CA SER A 54 10.54 16.22 -3.50
C SER A 54 9.70 15.13 -4.15
N ARG A 55 9.85 13.89 -3.68
CA ARG A 55 9.05 12.75 -4.14
C ARG A 55 7.55 12.97 -3.91
N SER A 56 7.18 13.73 -2.87
CA SER A 56 5.79 14.07 -2.55
C SER A 56 5.08 14.80 -3.69
N LYS A 57 5.80 15.55 -4.54
CA LYS A 57 5.22 16.23 -5.72
C LYS A 57 4.76 15.27 -6.82
N LYS A 58 5.19 14.01 -6.77
CA LYS A 58 4.73 12.96 -7.69
C LYS A 58 3.46 12.25 -7.19
N TRP A 59 2.90 12.71 -6.07
CA TRP A 59 1.66 12.17 -5.55
C TRP A 59 0.55 12.27 -6.60
N LYS A 60 -0.25 11.22 -6.66
CA LYS A 60 -1.53 11.15 -7.36
C LYS A 60 -2.52 10.52 -6.40
N PRO A 61 -3.79 10.93 -6.39
CA PRO A 61 -4.80 10.26 -5.59
C PRO A 61 -4.76 8.74 -5.81
N THR A 62 -4.87 7.99 -4.73
CA THR A 62 -4.98 6.53 -4.76
C THR A 62 -6.43 6.11 -4.94
N SER A 63 -6.64 4.92 -5.52
CA SER A 63 -7.96 4.33 -5.74
C SER A 63 -8.17 3.13 -4.83
N LYS A 64 -9.42 2.65 -4.75
CA LYS A 64 -9.79 1.45 -4.00
C LYS A 64 -8.97 0.24 -4.43
N GLU A 65 -8.84 0.02 -5.74
CA GLU A 65 -8.12 -1.12 -6.31
C GLU A 65 -6.63 -1.07 -5.96
N GLU A 66 -6.04 0.14 -6.03
CA GLU A 66 -4.64 0.34 -5.65
C GLU A 66 -4.42 0.09 -4.15
N MET A 67 -5.36 0.54 -3.30
CA MET A 67 -5.31 0.34 -1.86
C MET A 67 -5.54 -1.12 -1.46
N GLN A 68 -6.39 -1.87 -2.17
CA GLN A 68 -6.56 -3.32 -1.99
C GLN A 68 -5.26 -4.07 -2.29
N VAL A 69 -4.61 -3.78 -3.43
CA VAL A 69 -3.32 -4.40 -3.77
C VAL A 69 -2.23 -4.01 -2.76
N PHE A 70 -2.21 -2.74 -2.32
CA PHE A 70 -1.28 -2.27 -1.30
C PHE A 70 -1.43 -3.03 0.02
N THR A 71 -2.66 -3.12 0.54
CA THR A 71 -2.96 -3.81 1.80
C THR A 71 -2.72 -5.31 1.70
N ALA A 72 -3.05 -5.96 0.58
CA ALA A 72 -2.70 -7.36 0.33
C ALA A 72 -1.19 -7.59 0.40
N LEU A 73 -0.39 -6.66 -0.16
CA LEU A 73 1.06 -6.75 -0.10
C LEU A 73 1.61 -6.54 1.31
N ILE A 74 1.03 -5.64 2.10
CA ILE A 74 1.42 -5.45 3.52
C ILE A 74 1.19 -6.73 4.31
N ILE A 75 0.03 -7.38 4.14
CA ILE A 75 -0.26 -8.66 4.81
C ILE A 75 0.73 -9.73 4.36
N LEU A 76 1.02 -9.79 3.05
CA LEU A 76 2.00 -10.75 2.52
C LEU A 76 3.41 -10.53 3.09
N GLN A 77 3.81 -9.28 3.33
CA GLN A 77 5.09 -8.96 3.98
C GLN A 77 5.14 -9.47 5.43
N GLY A 78 4.00 -9.55 6.11
CA GLY A 78 3.91 -10.18 7.43
C GLY A 78 4.04 -11.70 7.41
N ILE A 79 3.61 -12.35 6.32
CA ILE A 79 3.62 -13.81 6.16
C ILE A 79 4.97 -14.33 5.64
N ILE A 80 5.46 -13.73 4.55
CA ILE A 80 6.72 -14.10 3.92
C ILE A 80 7.79 -13.20 4.52
N LYS A 81 8.89 -13.74 5.05
CA LYS A 81 10.03 -12.91 5.50
C LYS A 81 11.07 -12.75 4.38
N LYS A 82 11.43 -11.52 4.05
CA LYS A 82 12.57 -11.17 3.18
C LYS A 82 13.46 -10.15 3.87
N GLY A 83 14.70 -10.04 3.40
CA GLY A 83 15.71 -9.18 4.00
C GLY A 83 15.39 -7.69 3.87
N THR A 84 14.65 -7.28 2.83
CA THR A 84 14.26 -5.87 2.66
C THR A 84 12.89 -5.71 1.99
N VAL A 85 12.25 -4.56 2.17
CA VAL A 85 10.94 -4.22 1.55
C VAL A 85 11.05 -4.21 0.02
N GLU A 86 12.17 -3.76 -0.53
CA GLU A 86 12.46 -3.76 -1.97
C GLU A 86 12.42 -5.18 -2.55
N GLN A 87 12.82 -6.19 -1.78
CA GLN A 87 12.82 -7.58 -2.25
C GLN A 87 11.41 -8.13 -2.44
N TYR A 88 10.39 -7.59 -1.75
CA TYR A 88 8.98 -7.90 -2.03
C TYR A 88 8.47 -7.22 -3.29
N LEU A 89 9.15 -6.17 -3.75
CA LEU A 89 8.77 -5.40 -4.94
C LEU A 89 9.74 -5.63 -6.10
N SER A 90 10.63 -6.60 -5.95
CA SER A 90 11.62 -6.99 -6.94
C SER A 90 10.94 -7.68 -8.12
N LYS A 91 11.31 -7.26 -9.33
CA LYS A 91 10.92 -7.92 -10.59
C LYS A 91 11.92 -9.00 -11.03
N ARG A 92 12.99 -9.22 -10.27
CA ARG A 92 13.99 -10.24 -10.58
C ARG A 92 13.37 -11.62 -10.36
N HIS A 93 13.56 -12.51 -11.32
CA HIS A 93 12.95 -13.84 -11.33
C HIS A 93 13.22 -14.64 -10.04
N SER A 94 14.43 -14.52 -9.48
CA SER A 94 14.85 -15.22 -8.27
C SER A 94 14.26 -14.68 -6.97
N THR A 95 13.76 -13.45 -6.96
CA THR A 95 13.29 -12.76 -5.74
C THR A 95 11.88 -12.17 -5.87
N SER A 96 11.21 -12.37 -7.01
CA SER A 96 9.85 -11.90 -7.21
C SER A 96 8.91 -12.57 -6.22
N THR A 97 8.07 -11.78 -5.56
CA THR A 97 6.93 -12.31 -4.81
C THR A 97 5.71 -12.42 -5.71
N PRO A 98 4.71 -13.21 -5.30
CA PRO A 98 3.34 -12.99 -5.75
C PRO A 98 2.98 -11.49 -5.64
N PHE A 99 2.10 -10.98 -6.51
CA PHE A 99 1.64 -9.58 -6.58
C PHE A 99 2.65 -8.50 -6.99
N SER A 100 3.96 -8.76 -7.01
CA SER A 100 4.96 -7.73 -7.36
C SER A 100 4.71 -7.11 -8.75
N SER A 101 4.10 -7.88 -9.67
CA SER A 101 3.70 -7.44 -11.00
C SER A 101 2.44 -6.56 -11.02
N LYS A 102 1.51 -6.76 -10.06
CA LYS A 102 0.29 -5.96 -9.91
C LYS A 102 0.56 -4.61 -9.24
N VAL A 103 1.66 -4.51 -8.50
CA VAL A 103 2.09 -3.24 -7.89
C VAL A 103 2.72 -2.33 -8.95
N LYS A 104 2.22 -1.09 -9.05
CA LYS A 104 2.66 -0.13 -10.09
C LYS A 104 4.17 0.14 -10.04
N SER A 105 4.75 0.43 -8.87
CA SER A 105 6.20 0.54 -8.66
C SER A 105 6.56 0.64 -7.17
N TYR A 106 7.81 0.34 -6.82
CA TYR A 106 8.35 0.58 -5.48
C TYR A 106 8.24 2.06 -5.05
N GLN A 107 8.44 2.99 -5.98
CA GLN A 107 8.30 4.42 -5.70
C GLN A 107 6.86 4.80 -5.36
N ARG A 108 5.88 4.24 -6.07
CA ARG A 108 4.46 4.47 -5.78
C ARG A 108 4.05 3.83 -4.45
N PHE A 109 4.50 2.61 -4.18
CA PHE A 109 4.27 1.93 -2.89
C PHE A 109 4.77 2.80 -1.73
N ASN A 110 6.01 3.29 -1.79
CA ASN A 110 6.55 4.16 -0.75
C ASN A 110 5.81 5.48 -0.59
N LEU A 111 5.26 6.04 -1.68
CA LEU A 111 4.45 7.25 -1.59
C LEU A 111 3.11 6.97 -0.90
N ILE A 112 2.44 5.86 -1.22
CA ILE A 112 1.22 5.46 -0.53
C ILE A 112 1.51 5.21 0.95
N ASN A 113 2.57 4.45 1.26
CA ASN A 113 2.98 4.16 2.63
C ASN A 113 3.29 5.43 3.44
N ARG A 114 3.86 6.46 2.79
CA ARG A 114 4.16 7.75 3.43
C ARG A 114 2.92 8.55 3.81
N PHE A 115 1.86 8.47 3.00
CA PHE A 115 0.63 9.24 3.21
C PHE A 115 -0.51 8.38 3.75
N LEU A 116 -0.24 7.12 4.09
CA LEU A 116 -1.24 6.21 4.62
C LEU A 116 -1.85 6.81 5.89
N HIS A 117 -3.18 6.98 5.86
CA HIS A 117 -3.89 7.67 6.92
C HIS A 117 -5.27 7.04 7.12
N PHE A 118 -5.80 7.13 8.34
CA PHE A 118 -7.02 6.43 8.77
C PHE A 118 -8.08 7.36 9.38
N SER A 119 -7.74 8.62 9.62
CA SER A 119 -8.61 9.58 10.33
C SER A 119 -8.33 11.01 9.89
N ASN A 120 -9.32 11.89 9.99
CA ASN A 120 -9.08 13.30 9.68
C ASN A 120 -8.17 13.97 10.72
N ASN A 121 -7.13 14.67 10.27
CA ASN A 121 -6.27 15.46 11.15
C ASN A 121 -6.96 16.68 11.76
N GLU A 122 -7.96 17.23 11.08
CA GLU A 122 -8.66 18.43 11.54
C GLU A 122 -9.61 18.13 12.70
N THR A 123 -9.99 16.87 12.89
CA THR A 123 -10.82 16.43 14.02
C THR A 123 -10.01 16.00 15.23
N PHE A 124 -8.67 16.05 15.14
CA PHE A 124 -7.81 15.73 16.27
C PHE A 124 -7.86 16.86 17.30
N VAL A 125 -8.41 16.56 18.48
CA VAL A 125 -8.43 17.46 19.63
C VAL A 125 -7.45 16.91 20.66
N ALA A 126 -6.32 17.59 20.83
CA ALA A 126 -5.25 17.16 21.74
C ALA A 126 -5.74 17.06 23.20
N GLU A 127 -6.69 17.91 23.58
CA GLU A 127 -7.23 18.01 24.95
C GLU A 127 -8.11 16.81 25.36
N THR A 128 -8.70 16.10 24.38
CA THR A 128 -9.56 14.93 24.62
C THR A 128 -8.83 13.60 24.39
N HIS A 129 -7.53 13.63 24.12
CA HIS A 129 -6.75 12.43 23.86
C HIS A 129 -6.44 11.71 25.18
N GLU A 130 -6.96 10.49 25.37
CA GLU A 130 -6.81 9.69 26.60
C GLU A 130 -5.39 9.18 26.89
N CYS A 131 -4.35 9.70 26.21
CA CYS A 131 -2.96 9.37 26.52
C CYS A 131 -2.19 10.64 26.90
N PRO A 132 -1.59 10.70 28.11
CA PRO A 132 -0.71 11.78 28.55
C PRO A 132 0.58 11.87 27.73
#